data_AF-A0A7S4C4L5-F1
#
_entry.id   AF-A0A7S4C4L5-F1
#
_cell.length_a   1.000
_cell.length_b   1.000
_cell.length_c   1.000
_cell.angle_alpha   90.00
_cell.angle_beta   90.00
_cell.angle_gamma   90.00
#
_symmetry.space_group_name_H-M   'P 1'
#
loop_
_entity.id
_entity.type
_entity.pdbx_description
1 polymer ?
#
loop_
_entity_poly.entity_id
_entity_poly.type
_entity_poly.pdbx_seq_one_letter_code
_entity_poly.pdbx_strand_id
1 'polypeptide(L)'
;SRAFKYSRVIFSRLEAAWVVPHPPLSLLDPRVLWVQSGQGRVGVNDRYALMSREHASLYFGRWKLLLSADLFDQVSEEKVLRTSPEVFLEVLLESKGVMLGELPLLSWLACCSG
;
A
#
# COMPACT_ATOMS: atom_id res chain seq x y z
N SER A 1 26.17 2.45 19.38
CA SER A 1 24.71 2.57 19.46
C SER A 1 24.09 1.43 18.64
N ARG A 2 23.16 0.64 19.19
CA ARG A 2 22.46 -0.39 18.40
C ARG A 2 21.29 0.26 17.67
N ALA A 3 21.37 0.32 16.34
CA ALA A 3 20.25 0.74 15.51
C ALA A 3 19.16 -0.34 15.58
N PHE A 4 18.02 -0.02 16.19
CA PHE A 4 16.83 -0.85 16.10
C PHE A 4 16.10 -0.53 14.81
N LYS A 5 15.85 -1.54 13.98
CA LYS A 5 15.01 -1.37 12.79
C LYS A 5 13.54 -1.35 13.22
N TYR A 6 12.79 -0.36 12.76
CA TYR A 6 11.34 -0.34 12.93
C TYR A 6 10.71 -1.56 12.25
N SER A 7 9.82 -2.27 12.93
CA SER A 7 9.12 -3.45 12.39
C SER A 7 7.99 -3.08 11.42
N ARG A 8 7.50 -1.84 11.50
CA ARG A 8 6.41 -1.31 10.67
C ARG A 8 6.89 -0.14 9.81
N VAL A 9 6.23 0.07 8.69
CA VAL A 9 6.46 1.17 7.76
C VAL A 9 5.11 1.83 7.48
N ILE A 10 5.09 3.16 7.54
CA ILE A 10 3.95 3.97 7.13
C ILE A 10 4.35 4.74 5.88
N PHE A 11 3.49 4.71 4.87
CA PHE A 11 3.51 5.55 3.69
C PHE A 11 2.33 6.51 3.73
N SER A 12 2.57 7.76 3.37
CA SER A 12 1.53 8.75 3.10
C SER A 12 2.04 9.73 2.05
N ARG A 13 1.15 10.22 1.20
CA ARG A 13 1.46 11.29 0.25
C ARG A 13 1.80 12.59 1.00
N LEU A 14 2.69 13.40 0.43
CA LEU A 14 3.19 14.61 1.10
C LEU A 14 2.11 15.68 1.27
N GLU A 15 1.13 15.67 0.39
CA GLU A 15 -0.02 16.57 0.35
C GLU A 15 -1.23 16.04 1.16
N ALA A 16 -1.03 14.99 1.98
CA ALA A 16 -2.09 14.48 2.84
C ALA A 16 -2.34 15.42 4.03
N ALA A 17 -3.54 15.99 4.11
CA ALA A 17 -4.03 16.68 5.29
C ALA A 17 -4.79 15.69 6.18
N TRP A 18 -4.24 15.42 7.37
CA TRP A 18 -4.83 14.52 8.36
C TRP A 18 -6.05 15.16 9.01
N VAL A 19 -7.20 14.49 8.93
CA VAL A 19 -8.45 14.94 9.55
C VAL A 19 -8.56 14.43 10.98
N VAL A 20 -7.97 13.26 11.24
CA VAL A 20 -8.00 12.57 12.52
C VAL A 20 -6.60 12.02 12.86
N PRO A 21 -6.27 11.83 14.14
CA PRO A 21 -5.06 11.14 14.54
C PRO A 21 -5.01 9.71 13.96
N HIS A 22 -3.81 9.24 13.64
CA HIS A 22 -3.61 7.86 13.23
C HIS A 22 -4.04 6.89 14.35
N PRO A 23 -4.77 5.79 14.04
CA PRO A 23 -5.18 4.80 15.03
C PRO A 23 -3.99 4.20 15.77
N PRO A 24 -4.07 3.95 17.09
CA PRO A 24 -2.99 3.28 17.81
C PRO A 24 -2.60 1.95 17.16
N LEU A 25 -1.30 1.69 17.01
CA LEU A 25 -0.80 0.46 16.38
C LEU A 25 -1.25 -0.82 17.11
N SER A 26 -1.60 -0.72 18.39
CA SER A 26 -2.14 -1.82 19.19
C SER A 26 -3.52 -2.30 18.73
N LEU A 27 -4.26 -1.49 17.97
CA LEU A 27 -5.56 -1.86 17.40
C LEU A 27 -5.44 -2.52 16.01
N LEU A 28 -4.23 -2.51 15.43
CA LEU A 28 -4.01 -2.92 14.05
C LEU A 28 -3.18 -4.19 13.98
N ASP A 29 -3.77 -5.25 13.41
CA ASP A 29 -3.07 -6.53 13.23
C ASP A 29 -1.77 -6.30 12.42
N PRO A 30 -0.60 -6.68 12.98
CA PRO A 30 0.69 -6.55 12.29
C PRO A 30 0.81 -7.36 10.99
N ARG A 31 -0.03 -8.37 10.81
CA ARG A 31 0.02 -9.24 9.62
C ARG A 31 -0.74 -8.65 8.43
N VAL A 32 -1.52 -7.60 8.67
CA VAL A 32 -2.35 -6.95 7.66
C VAL A 32 -1.64 -5.70 7.14
N LEU A 33 -1.64 -5.54 5.81
CA LEU A 33 -1.31 -4.29 5.15
C LEU A 33 -2.56 -3.42 5.11
N TRP A 34 -2.54 -2.37 5.91
CA TRP A 34 -3.66 -1.45 6.07
C TRP A 34 -3.56 -0.30 5.07
N VAL A 35 -4.59 -0.10 4.25
CA VAL A 35 -4.71 1.05 3.35
C VAL A 35 -5.92 1.89 3.69
N GLN A 36 -6.00 3.11 3.17
CA GLN A 36 -7.24 3.88 3.27
C GLN A 36 -8.33 3.22 2.42
N SER A 37 -9.57 3.24 2.91
CA SER A 37 -10.70 2.74 2.14
C SER A 37 -10.79 3.42 0.77
N GLY A 38 -11.05 2.64 -0.27
CA GLY A 38 -11.29 3.12 -1.63
C GLY A 38 -12.64 3.81 -1.80
N GLN A 39 -13.51 3.81 -0.78
CA GLN A 39 -14.91 4.23 -0.88
C GLN A 39 -15.67 3.48 -2.00
N GLY A 40 -15.45 2.17 -2.12
CA GLY A 40 -16.05 1.34 -3.15
C GLY A 40 -15.34 1.37 -4.51
N ARG A 41 -14.19 2.05 -4.62
CA ARG A 41 -13.28 1.92 -5.77
C ARG A 41 -12.48 0.62 -5.67
N VAL A 42 -12.24 -0.01 -6.82
CA VAL A 42 -11.43 -1.23 -6.94
C VAL A 42 -9.94 -0.86 -6.86
N GLY A 43 -9.11 -1.73 -6.28
CA GLY A 43 -7.68 -1.52 -6.18
C GLY A 43 -7.22 -0.94 -4.84
N VAL A 44 -5.90 -1.02 -4.61
CA VAL A 44 -5.26 -0.45 -3.43
C VAL A 44 -5.20 1.07 -3.55
N ASN A 45 -5.93 1.77 -2.68
CA ASN A 45 -5.79 3.21 -2.51
C ASN A 45 -4.45 3.53 -1.82
N ASP A 46 -3.43 3.79 -2.62
CA ASP A 46 -2.05 4.00 -2.16
C ASP A 46 -1.77 5.40 -1.58
N ARG A 47 -2.80 6.21 -1.30
CA ARG A 47 -2.59 7.51 -0.62
C ARG A 47 -2.04 7.37 0.80
N TYR A 48 -2.27 6.21 1.40
CA TYR A 48 -1.81 5.83 2.72
C TYR A 48 -1.64 4.32 2.80
N ALA A 49 -0.57 3.86 3.42
CA ALA A 49 -0.42 2.45 3.79
C ALA A 49 0.37 2.27 5.09
N LEU A 50 -0.06 1.35 5.94
CA LEU A 50 0.70 0.82 7.07
C LEU A 50 0.97 -0.66 6.83
N MET A 51 2.23 -1.05 6.87
CA MET A 51 2.65 -2.41 6.55
C MET A 51 3.78 -2.88 7.47
N SER A 52 3.97 -4.20 7.53
CA SER A 52 5.21 -4.78 8.04
C SER A 52 6.37 -4.44 7.13
N ARG A 53 7.55 -4.23 7.73
CA ARG A 53 8.75 -3.82 6.98
C ARG A 53 9.13 -4.81 5.89
N GLU A 54 8.84 -6.09 6.08
CA GLU A 54 9.07 -7.14 5.07
C GLU A 54 8.27 -6.93 3.77
N HIS A 55 7.07 -6.35 3.86
CA HIS A 55 6.23 -6.05 2.71
C HIS A 55 6.62 -4.77 1.97
N ALA A 56 7.44 -3.90 2.58
CA ALA A 56 7.80 -2.61 2.00
C ALA A 56 8.50 -2.75 0.64
N SER A 57 9.41 -3.73 0.51
CA SER A 57 10.10 -3.98 -0.75
C SER A 57 9.15 -4.42 -1.86
N LEU A 58 8.12 -5.20 -1.55
CA LEU A 58 7.11 -5.61 -2.51
C LEU A 58 6.21 -4.42 -2.90
N TYR A 59 5.74 -3.66 -1.92
CA TYR A 59 4.84 -2.53 -2.12
C TYR A 59 5.46 -1.42 -2.98
N PHE A 60 6.72 -1.05 -2.69
CA PHE A 60 7.46 -0.01 -3.44
C PHE A 60 8.21 -0.56 -4.65
N GLY A 61 8.35 -1.88 -4.77
CA GLY A 61 9.17 -2.55 -5.78
C GLY A 61 8.53 -2.69 -7.16
N ARG A 62 7.29 -2.23 -7.35
CA ARG A 62 6.50 -2.36 -8.59
C ARG A 62 7.29 -1.99 -9.84
N TRP A 63 8.00 -0.87 -9.83
CA TRP A 63 8.81 -0.44 -10.98
C TRP A 63 9.91 -1.43 -11.36
N LYS A 64 10.59 -2.00 -10.35
CA LYS A 64 11.63 -3.02 -10.60
C LYS A 64 11.05 -4.30 -11.18
N LEU A 65 9.86 -4.70 -10.72
CA LEU A 65 9.14 -5.85 -11.26
C LEU A 65 8.72 -5.62 -12.72
N LEU A 66 8.23 -4.42 -13.06
CA LEU A 66 7.88 -4.07 -14.45
C LEU A 66 9.09 -4.11 -15.39
N LEU A 67 10.28 -3.83 -14.87
CA LEU A 67 11.53 -3.91 -15.62
C LEU A 67 12.13 -5.32 -15.68
N SER A 68 11.63 -6.26 -14.88
CA SER A 68 12.12 -7.65 -14.88
C SER A 68 11.17 -8.57 -15.65
N ALA A 69 11.74 -9.63 -16.24
CA ALA A 69 10.94 -10.67 -16.87
C ALA A 69 10.11 -11.48 -15.85
N ASP A 70 10.47 -11.40 -14.56
CA ASP A 70 9.86 -12.16 -13.45
C ASP A 70 8.44 -11.68 -13.10
N LEU A 71 7.94 -10.62 -13.75
CA LEU A 71 6.59 -10.12 -13.54
C LEU A 71 5.55 -11.20 -13.90
N PHE A 72 5.74 -11.84 -15.05
CA PHE A 72 4.78 -12.79 -15.59
C PHE A 72 4.78 -14.14 -14.86
N ASP A 73 5.84 -14.43 -14.10
CA ASP A 73 5.88 -15.56 -13.17
C ASP A 73 4.99 -15.34 -11.94
N GLN A 74 4.59 -14.08 -11.69
CA GLN A 74 3.89 -13.66 -10.48
C GLN A 74 2.47 -13.17 -10.75
N VAL A 75 2.21 -12.64 -11.94
CA VAL A 75 0.93 -12.09 -12.37
C VAL A 75 0.71 -12.41 -13.85
N SER A 76 -0.45 -12.94 -14.22
CA SER A 76 -0.74 -13.25 -15.62
C SER A 76 -0.75 -11.98 -16.49
N GLU A 77 -0.28 -12.09 -17.73
CA GLU A 77 -0.19 -10.98 -18.67
C GLU A 77 -1.53 -10.24 -18.87
N GLU A 78 -2.64 -10.99 -18.94
CA GLU A 78 -3.99 -10.43 -19.02
C GLU A 78 -4.33 -9.53 -17.82
N LYS A 79 -3.91 -9.93 -16.61
CA LYS A 79 -4.10 -9.16 -15.36
C LYS A 79 -3.12 -8.00 -15.22
N VAL A 80 -2.03 -7.96 -15.98
CA VAL A 80 -1.12 -6.80 -16.02
C VAL A 80 -1.65 -5.74 -16.99
N LEU A 81 -2.09 -6.16 -18.18
CA LEU A 81 -2.42 -5.25 -19.29
C LEU A 81 -3.79 -4.57 -19.18
N ARG A 82 -4.73 -5.12 -18.40
CA ARG A 82 -6.13 -4.66 -18.34
C ARG A 82 -6.47 -3.84 -17.10
N THR A 83 -5.46 -3.37 -16.36
CA THR A 83 -5.63 -3.13 -14.93
C THR A 83 -5.00 -1.80 -14.53
N SER A 84 -5.68 -1.04 -13.67
CA SER A 84 -5.11 0.23 -13.16
C SER A 84 -3.91 -0.05 -12.23
N PRO A 85 -3.03 0.92 -11.97
CA PRO A 85 -1.91 0.75 -11.05
C PRO A 85 -2.30 0.30 -9.63
N GLU A 86 -3.49 0.70 -9.18
CA GLU A 86 -4.07 0.33 -7.88
C GLU A 86 -4.50 -1.14 -7.86
N VAL A 87 -5.18 -1.60 -8.90
CA VAL A 87 -5.62 -3.00 -9.01
C VAL A 87 -4.43 -3.91 -9.31
N PHE A 88 -3.42 -3.43 -10.06
CA PHE A 88 -2.17 -4.15 -10.25
C PHE A 88 -1.45 -4.39 -8.91
N LEU A 89 -1.38 -3.37 -8.06
CA LEU A 89 -0.80 -3.49 -6.73
C LEU A 89 -1.59 -4.47 -5.85
N GLU A 90 -2.92 -4.43 -5.91
CA GLU A 90 -3.78 -5.40 -5.22
C GLU A 90 -3.45 -6.84 -5.62
N VAL A 91 -3.48 -7.14 -6.92
CA VAL A 91 -3.19 -8.48 -7.47
C VAL A 91 -1.78 -8.95 -7.11
N LEU A 92 -0.80 -8.06 -7.14
CA LEU A 92 0.58 -8.38 -6.77
C LEU A 92 0.71 -8.72 -5.28
N LEU A 93 0.02 -7.97 -4.40
CA LEU A 93 0.04 -8.22 -2.96
C LEU A 93 -0.66 -9.55 -2.65
N GLU A 94 -1.81 -9.80 -3.28
CA GLU A 94 -2.56 -11.06 -3.15
C GLU A 94 -1.76 -12.26 -3.65
N SER A 95 -1.07 -12.16 -4.79
CA SER A 95 -0.26 -13.27 -5.32
C SER A 95 0.92 -13.65 -4.42
N LYS A 96 1.31 -12.77 -3.50
CA LYS A 96 2.30 -13.00 -2.44
C LYS A 96 1.70 -13.34 -1.07
N GLY A 97 0.38 -13.51 -1.00
CA GLY A 97 -0.33 -13.85 0.23
C GLY A 97 -0.36 -12.70 1.25
N VAL A 98 -0.19 -11.46 0.83
CA VAL A 98 -0.29 -10.29 1.71
C VAL A 98 -1.76 -10.01 1.99
N MET A 99 -2.16 -10.05 3.26
CA MET A 99 -3.51 -9.72 3.68
C MET A 99 -3.73 -8.20 3.62
N LEU A 100 -4.79 -7.76 2.96
CA LEU A 100 -5.20 -6.35 2.88
C LEU A 100 -6.30 -6.06 3.90
N GLY A 101 -6.22 -4.87 4.48
CA GLY A 101 -7.27 -4.34 5.36
C GLY A 101 -7.49 -2.86 5.08
N GLU A 102 -8.72 -2.39 5.33
CA GLU A 102 -9.07 -0.99 5.14
C GLU A 102 -9.16 -0.25 6.47
N LEU A 103 -8.68 0.99 6.46
CA LEU A 103 -8.95 1.99 7.48
C LEU A 103 -9.94 3.02 6.92
N PRO A 104 -10.75 3.65 7.78
CA PRO A 104 -11.52 4.82 7.37
C PRO A 104 -10.59 5.90 6.80
N LEU A 105 -11.14 6.83 6.01
CA LEU A 105 -10.38 7.95 5.48
C LEU A 105 -9.78 8.78 6.63
N LEU A 106 -8.47 8.66 6.80
CA LEU A 106 -7.71 9.38 7.84
C LEU A 106 -7.27 10.78 7.37
N SER A 107 -7.16 10.96 6.06
CA SER A 107 -6.66 12.17 5.43
C SER A 107 -7.35 12.42 4.09
N TRP A 108 -7.28 13.67 3.62
CA TRP A 108 -7.66 14.08 2.27
C TRP A 108 -6.47 14.71 1.56
N LEU A 109 -6.53 14.83 0.24
CA LEU A 109 -5.51 15.53 -0.54
C LEU A 109 -5.74 17.04 -0.39
N ALA A 110 -4.86 17.72 0.33
CA ALA A 110 -4.85 19.17 0.34
C ALA A 110 -4.46 19.68 -1.04
N CYS A 111 -5.38 20.32 -1.74
CA CYS A 111 -5.00 21.16 -2.87
C CYS A 111 -4.19 22.34 -2.35
N CYS A 112 -3.15 22.73 -3.09
CA CYS A 112 -2.49 24.01 -2.88
C CYS A 112 -3.56 25.11 -2.95
N SER A 113 -3.89 25.73 -1.82
CA SER A 113 -4.42 27.09 -1.83
C SER A 113 -3.28 27.96 -2.36
N GLY A 114 -3.33 28.27 -3.65
CA GLY A 114 -2.45 29.27 -4.26
C GLY A 114 -2.64 30.65 -3.64
#